data_AF-K8GKK4-F1
#
_entry.id   AF-K8GKK4-F1
#
_cell.length_a   1.000
_cell.length_b   1.000
_cell.length_c   1.000
_cell.angle_alpha   90.00
_cell.angle_beta   90.00
_cell.angle_gamma   90.00
#
_symmetry.space_group_name_H-M   'P 1'
#
loop_
_entity.id
_entity.type
_entity.pdbx_description
1 polymer ?
#
loop_
_entity_poly.entity_id
_entity_poly.type
_entity_poly.pdbx_seq_one_letter_code
_entity_poly.pdbx_strand_id
1 'polypeptide(L)'
;MPSMSVKYPENHSPEEISRSASLPLKPVELPLKHEAPDTVDPRIVDQTWFQFADHHGFEVRLDLRGIVNAYSRVFVSISEIGVFDGRWKPFMGLASAEVHNVVPHDDGIVIVRGYIGWDSDINVRLSVFVA
;
A
#
# COMPACT_ATOMS: atom_id res chain seq x y z
N MET A 1 2.98 42.36 -12.63
CA MET A 1 2.76 41.11 -11.90
C MET A 1 3.45 41.22 -10.55
N PRO A 2 2.82 40.96 -9.39
CA PRO A 2 3.51 41.09 -8.11
C PRO A 2 4.35 39.84 -7.81
N SER A 3 5.61 40.05 -7.43
CA SER A 3 6.54 39.00 -7.02
C SER A 3 6.34 38.64 -5.54
N MET A 4 6.08 37.37 -5.23
CA MET A 4 6.09 36.86 -3.86
C MET A 4 7.50 36.40 -3.49
N SER A 5 8.11 37.05 -2.50
CA SER A 5 9.37 36.64 -1.87
C SER A 5 9.11 35.59 -0.79
N VAL A 6 9.60 34.36 -0.98
CA VAL A 6 9.57 33.29 0.03
C VAL A 6 10.72 33.51 1.02
N LYS A 7 10.42 33.61 2.32
CA LYS A 7 11.43 33.60 3.39
C LYS A 7 11.64 32.15 3.86
N TYR A 8 12.89 31.69 3.88
CA TYR A 8 13.28 30.44 4.51
C TYR A 8 13.49 30.66 6.03
N PRO A 9 13.12 29.71 6.89
CA PRO A 9 13.41 29.80 8.32
C PRO A 9 14.92 29.73 8.59
N GLU A 10 15.37 30.52 9.57
CA GLU A 10 16.76 30.73 9.92
C GLU A 10 17.43 29.46 10.48
N ASN A 11 18.68 29.22 10.08
CA ASN A 11 19.52 28.13 10.57
C ASN A 11 19.83 28.34 12.07
N HIS A 12 19.44 27.38 12.92
CA HIS A 12 19.87 27.36 14.32
C HIS A 12 21.39 27.09 14.42
N SER A 13 22.05 27.86 15.30
CA SER A 13 23.50 27.85 15.54
C SER A 13 23.98 26.51 16.16
N PRO A 14 25.22 26.04 15.88
CA PRO A 14 25.73 24.73 16.32
C PRO A 14 25.95 24.53 17.83
N GLU A 15 25.64 25.51 18.69
CA GLU A 15 26.09 25.52 20.09
C GLU A 15 25.09 24.93 21.11
N GLU A 16 23.88 24.53 20.71
CA GLU A 16 22.87 23.98 21.66
C GLU A 16 22.98 22.45 21.90
N ILE A 17 23.95 21.76 21.29
CA ILE A 17 24.04 20.29 21.31
C ILE A 17 24.80 19.73 22.54
N SER A 18 25.37 20.56 23.43
CA SER A 18 26.37 20.10 24.41
C SER A 18 25.91 19.91 25.87
N ARG A 19 24.61 19.89 26.21
CA ARG A 19 24.19 19.71 27.63
C ARG A 19 22.96 18.82 27.86
N SER A 20 23.08 17.52 27.57
CA SER A 20 22.29 16.50 28.28
C SER A 20 22.82 15.09 28.04
N ALA A 21 24.07 14.82 28.44
CA ALA A 21 24.57 13.46 28.57
C ALA A 21 24.37 12.98 30.02
N SER A 22 23.92 11.72 30.15
CA SER A 22 23.87 10.86 31.34
C SER A 22 22.55 10.78 32.12
N LEU A 23 21.65 9.89 31.65
CA LEU A 23 20.80 9.10 32.54
C LEU A 23 21.03 7.61 32.22
N PRO A 24 21.18 6.73 33.22
CA PRO A 24 21.39 5.31 32.98
C PRO A 24 20.10 4.67 32.42
N LEU A 25 20.23 3.95 31.31
CA LEU A 25 19.15 3.12 30.77
C LEU A 25 18.92 1.94 31.72
N LYS A 26 17.86 1.99 32.52
CA LYS A 26 17.30 0.78 33.14
C LYS A 26 16.64 -0.05 32.04
N PRO A 27 16.75 -1.40 32.05
CA PRO A 27 15.97 -2.23 31.16
C PRO A 27 14.49 -1.95 31.41
N VAL A 28 13.80 -1.42 30.41
CA VAL A 28 12.33 -1.37 30.45
C VAL A 28 11.87 -2.77 30.08
N GLU A 29 11.56 -3.58 31.09
CA GLU A 29 10.68 -4.73 30.88
C GLU A 29 9.31 -4.17 30.55
N LEU A 30 9.02 -4.02 29.25
CA LEU A 30 7.67 -3.77 28.78
C LEU A 30 6.87 -5.04 29.12
N PRO A 31 5.83 -4.97 29.97
CA PRO A 31 4.93 -6.10 30.08
C PRO A 31 4.30 -6.33 28.71
N LEU A 32 4.59 -7.47 28.09
CA LEU A 32 3.81 -8.00 26.98
C LEU A 32 2.42 -8.29 27.53
N LYS A 33 1.58 -7.25 27.61
CA LYS A 33 0.14 -7.44 27.57
C LYS A 33 -0.16 -7.93 26.18
N HIS A 34 -0.32 -9.24 26.06
CA HIS A 34 -1.06 -9.84 24.98
C HIS A 34 -2.51 -9.37 25.16
N GLU A 35 -2.82 -8.15 24.72
CA GLU A 35 -4.21 -7.75 24.52
C GLU A 35 -4.78 -8.75 23.52
N ALA A 36 -5.84 -9.44 23.95
CA ALA A 36 -6.65 -10.25 23.07
C ALA A 36 -7.03 -9.41 21.84
N PRO A 37 -7.22 -10.00 20.65
CA PRO A 37 -7.66 -9.24 19.48
C PRO A 37 -9.07 -8.70 19.75
N ASP A 38 -9.12 -7.52 20.35
CA ASP A 38 -10.34 -6.77 20.61
C ASP A 38 -10.81 -6.22 19.27
N THR A 39 -11.90 -6.82 18.78
CA THR A 39 -12.81 -6.30 17.74
C THR A 39 -12.14 -5.89 16.43
N VAL A 40 -12.21 -6.78 15.44
CA VAL A 40 -12.06 -6.39 14.03
C VAL A 40 -12.99 -5.21 13.77
N ASP A 41 -12.42 -4.04 13.45
CA ASP A 41 -13.20 -2.90 12.97
C ASP A 41 -14.00 -3.39 11.74
N PRO A 42 -15.35 -3.41 11.78
CA PRO A 42 -16.14 -3.95 10.69
C PRO A 42 -15.99 -3.17 9.37
N ARG A 43 -15.27 -2.03 9.37
CA ARG A 43 -14.95 -1.23 8.18
C ARG A 43 -13.77 -1.77 7.37
N ILE A 44 -13.09 -2.82 7.81
CA ILE A 44 -11.97 -3.42 7.07
C ILE A 44 -12.19 -4.92 7.06
N VAL A 45 -12.80 -5.43 5.99
CA VAL A 45 -13.31 -6.81 5.99
C VAL A 45 -12.42 -7.78 5.23
N ASP A 46 -11.53 -7.31 4.33
CA ASP A 46 -10.54 -8.21 3.71
C ASP A 46 -9.34 -7.44 3.14
N GLN A 47 -8.14 -7.97 3.37
CA GLN A 47 -6.88 -7.57 2.71
C GLN A 47 -6.34 -8.79 1.98
N THR A 48 -6.74 -8.93 0.72
CA THR A 48 -6.27 -10.01 -0.15
C THR A 48 -5.47 -9.46 -1.32
N TRP A 49 -4.75 -10.34 -2.01
CA TRP A 49 -3.98 -9.97 -3.17
C TRP A 49 -4.05 -11.03 -4.27
N PHE A 50 -3.89 -10.57 -5.50
CA PHE A 50 -3.88 -11.39 -6.71
C PHE A 50 -2.62 -11.10 -7.50
N GLN A 51 -1.96 -12.15 -7.99
CA GLN A 51 -0.76 -12.03 -8.81
C GLN A 51 -1.05 -12.55 -10.21
N PHE A 52 -0.51 -11.86 -11.20
CA PHE A 52 -0.56 -12.26 -12.60
C PHE A 52 0.63 -11.64 -13.33
N ALA A 53 0.85 -12.07 -14.57
CA ALA A 53 1.85 -11.51 -15.46
C ALA A 53 1.13 -10.95 -16.70
N ASP A 54 1.44 -9.70 -17.05
CA ASP A 54 0.85 -9.03 -18.21
C ASP A 54 1.73 -7.84 -18.62
N HIS A 55 1.37 -7.22 -19.73
CA HIS A 55 1.96 -5.98 -20.26
C HIS A 55 0.90 -5.20 -21.04
N HIS A 56 1.09 -3.88 -21.19
CA HIS A 56 0.09 -2.98 -21.73
C HIS A 56 -1.27 -3.08 -20.99
N GLY A 57 -2.39 -3.12 -21.70
CA GLY A 57 -3.72 -3.06 -21.11
C GLY A 57 -4.21 -4.41 -20.61
N PHE A 58 -4.68 -4.46 -19.35
CA PHE A 58 -5.21 -5.66 -18.74
C PHE A 58 -6.66 -5.51 -18.27
N GLU A 59 -7.36 -6.64 -18.20
CA GLU A 59 -8.64 -6.81 -17.50
C GLU A 59 -8.60 -8.10 -16.69
N VAL A 60 -8.76 -8.00 -15.37
CA VAL A 60 -8.80 -9.17 -14.47
C VAL A 60 -10.10 -9.22 -13.70
N ARG A 61 -10.60 -10.44 -13.47
CA ARG A 61 -11.82 -10.71 -12.70
C ARG A 61 -11.41 -11.36 -11.39
N LEU A 62 -11.58 -10.62 -10.30
CA LEU A 62 -11.24 -11.06 -8.95
C LEU A 62 -12.48 -11.65 -8.30
N ASP A 63 -12.37 -12.88 -7.80
CA ASP A 63 -13.47 -13.56 -7.14
C ASP A 63 -13.44 -13.27 -5.63
N LEU A 64 -14.37 -12.42 -5.20
CA LEU A 64 -14.59 -12.03 -3.81
C LEU A 64 -16.03 -12.36 -3.38
N ARG A 65 -16.54 -13.50 -3.85
CA ARG A 65 -17.89 -13.98 -3.52
C ARG A 65 -18.11 -14.06 -2.01
N GLY A 66 -19.25 -13.51 -1.59
CA GLY A 66 -19.63 -13.43 -0.17
C GLY A 66 -19.01 -12.26 0.60
N ILE A 67 -18.12 -11.48 -0.03
CA ILE A 67 -17.43 -10.35 0.60
C ILE A 67 -17.93 -9.02 0.00
N VAL A 68 -18.12 -8.95 -1.31
CA VAL A 68 -18.53 -7.73 -2.02
C VAL A 68 -19.87 -7.87 -2.75
N ASN A 69 -20.52 -6.73 -3.01
CA ASN A 69 -21.63 -6.57 -3.95
C ASN A 69 -21.46 -5.26 -4.75
N ALA A 70 -22.40 -4.91 -5.63
CA ALA A 70 -22.27 -3.73 -6.50
C ALA A 70 -22.23 -2.38 -5.73
N TYR A 71 -22.61 -2.36 -4.45
CA TYR A 71 -22.57 -1.18 -3.59
C TYR A 71 -21.33 -1.11 -2.70
N SER A 72 -20.48 -2.15 -2.70
CA SER A 72 -19.24 -2.19 -1.92
C SER A 72 -18.24 -1.15 -2.40
N ARG A 73 -17.42 -0.63 -1.47
CA ARG A 73 -16.27 0.22 -1.79
C ARG A 73 -15.02 -0.63 -1.88
N VAL A 74 -14.47 -0.75 -3.08
CA VAL A 74 -13.26 -1.53 -3.33
C VAL A 74 -12.15 -0.63 -3.81
N PHE A 75 -11.00 -0.71 -3.14
CA PHE A 75 -9.79 0.01 -3.47
C PHE A 75 -8.74 -1.00 -3.91
N VAL A 76 -8.01 -0.68 -4.97
CA VAL A 76 -6.97 -1.56 -5.52
C VAL A 76 -5.70 -0.76 -5.76
N SER A 77 -4.58 -1.29 -5.29
CA SER A 77 -3.24 -0.82 -5.66
C SER A 77 -2.54 -1.88 -6.50
N ILE A 78 -1.69 -1.46 -7.43
CA ILE A 78 -0.84 -2.34 -8.23
C ILE A 78 0.64 -2.12 -7.88
N SER A 79 1.45 -3.17 -7.96
CA SER A 79 2.91 -3.10 -7.85
C SER A 79 3.57 -4.18 -8.68
N GLU A 80 4.76 -3.90 -9.23
CA GLU A 80 5.66 -4.95 -9.71
C GLU A 80 6.07 -5.86 -8.54
N ILE A 81 6.25 -7.15 -8.83
CA ILE A 81 6.74 -8.12 -7.85
C ILE A 81 7.92 -8.93 -8.39
N GLY A 82 8.88 -9.19 -7.51
CA GLY A 82 10.07 -9.97 -7.83
C GLY A 82 10.37 -10.98 -6.73
N VAL A 83 11.22 -11.96 -7.05
CA VAL A 83 11.68 -12.95 -6.07
C VAL A 83 12.95 -12.44 -5.40
N PHE A 84 12.85 -12.13 -4.12
CA PHE A 84 13.96 -11.72 -3.27
C PHE A 84 14.02 -12.67 -2.07
N ASP A 85 15.17 -13.29 -1.83
CA ASP A 85 15.36 -14.31 -0.79
C ASP A 85 14.35 -15.48 -0.90
N GLY A 86 14.04 -15.89 -2.13
CA GLY A 86 13.07 -16.96 -2.40
C GLY A 86 11.61 -16.59 -2.14
N ARG A 87 11.29 -15.29 -1.95
CA ARG A 87 9.92 -14.82 -1.68
C ARG A 87 9.51 -13.74 -2.67
N TRP A 88 8.25 -13.77 -3.09
CA TRP A 88 7.64 -12.73 -3.91
C TRP A 88 7.37 -11.46 -3.08
N LYS A 89 8.08 -10.37 -3.40
CA LYS A 89 7.92 -9.07 -2.71
C LYS A 89 7.64 -7.97 -3.73
N PRO A 90 6.78 -6.98 -3.38
CA PRO A 90 6.65 -5.76 -4.16
C PRO A 90 7.96 -4.99 -4.24
N PHE A 91 8.24 -4.39 -5.39
CA PHE A 91 9.36 -3.47 -5.58
C PHE A 91 9.00 -2.39 -6.61
N MET A 92 9.82 -1.34 -6.69
CA MET A 92 9.69 -0.29 -7.70
C MET A 92 10.63 -0.61 -8.87
N GLY A 93 10.09 -1.09 -9.98
CA GLY A 93 10.82 -1.27 -11.23
C GLY A 93 10.70 -0.05 -12.13
N LEU A 94 10.94 -0.27 -13.43
CA LEU A 94 10.92 0.80 -14.45
C LEU A 94 9.56 0.91 -15.16
N ALA A 95 8.68 -0.08 -15.02
CA ALA A 95 7.40 -0.06 -15.69
C ALA A 95 6.46 0.94 -15.00
N SER A 96 5.67 1.68 -15.78
CA SER A 96 4.48 2.32 -15.20
C SER A 96 3.44 1.24 -14.90
N ALA A 97 2.73 1.37 -13.78
CA ALA A 97 1.65 0.45 -13.42
C ALA A 97 0.46 1.27 -12.93
N GLU A 98 -0.67 1.12 -13.59
CA GLU A 98 -1.84 1.96 -13.41
C GLU A 98 -3.09 1.10 -13.20
N VAL A 99 -3.96 1.54 -12.30
CA VAL A 99 -5.32 1.02 -12.17
C VAL A 99 -6.26 2.09 -12.70
N HIS A 100 -7.06 1.75 -13.71
CA HIS A 100 -7.99 2.68 -14.36
C HIS A 100 -9.39 2.56 -13.78
N ASN A 101 -9.90 1.33 -13.64
CA ASN A 101 -11.25 1.07 -13.14
C ASN A 101 -11.25 -0.11 -12.17
N VAL A 102 -12.07 0.00 -11.12
CA VAL A 102 -12.39 -1.07 -10.17
C VAL A 102 -13.92 -1.10 -10.05
N VAL A 103 -14.53 -2.21 -10.45
CA VAL A 103 -15.99 -2.33 -10.53
C VAL A 103 -16.42 -3.61 -9.80
N PRO A 104 -16.98 -3.51 -8.58
CA PRO A 104 -17.61 -4.65 -7.93
C PRO A 104 -19.00 -4.93 -8.50
N HIS A 105 -19.40 -6.19 -8.48
CA HIS A 105 -20.69 -6.68 -8.97
C HIS A 105 -21.42 -7.48 -7.88
N ASP A 106 -22.74 -7.62 -8.01
CA ASP A 106 -23.60 -8.33 -7.05
C ASP A 106 -23.30 -9.84 -6.96
N ASP A 107 -22.66 -10.40 -7.98
CA ASP A 107 -22.20 -11.79 -7.98
C ASP A 107 -20.88 -11.99 -7.23
N GLY A 108 -20.36 -10.94 -6.59
CA GLY A 108 -19.11 -10.97 -5.84
C GLY A 108 -17.85 -10.89 -6.70
N ILE A 109 -17.98 -10.67 -8.01
CA ILE A 109 -16.83 -10.44 -8.89
C ILE A 109 -16.44 -8.96 -8.87
N VAL A 110 -15.15 -8.68 -8.79
CA VAL A 110 -14.59 -7.35 -9.04
C VAL A 110 -13.82 -7.36 -10.34
N ILE A 111 -14.23 -6.52 -11.30
CA ILE A 111 -13.47 -6.30 -12.53
C ILE A 111 -12.48 -5.16 -12.29
N VAL A 112 -11.21 -5.43 -12.54
CA VAL A 112 -10.14 -4.42 -12.49
C VAL A 112 -9.55 -4.27 -13.88
N ARG A 113 -9.48 -3.03 -14.36
CA ARG A 113 -8.78 -2.66 -15.59
C ARG A 113 -7.62 -1.74 -15.28
N GLY A 114 -6.57 -1.84 -16.09
CA GLY A 114 -5.41 -0.97 -15.94
C GLY A 114 -4.43 -1.10 -17.09
N TYR A 115 -3.24 -0.57 -16.87
CA TYR A 115 -2.17 -0.57 -17.85
C TYR A 115 -0.81 -0.79 -17.19
N ILE A 116 0.05 -1.54 -17.86
CA ILE A 116 1.45 -1.79 -17.50
C ILE A 116 2.32 -1.26 -18.65
N GLY A 117 3.06 -0.19 -18.40
CA GLY A 117 3.97 0.44 -19.36
C GLY A 117 5.26 -0.35 -19.53
N TRP A 118 5.16 -1.55 -20.09
CA TRP A 118 6.28 -2.41 -20.43
C TRP A 118 5.99 -3.17 -21.73
N ASP A 119 7.03 -3.62 -22.43
CA ASP A 119 6.90 -4.29 -23.73
C ASP A 119 6.86 -5.83 -23.64
N SER A 120 6.90 -6.37 -22.42
CA SER A 120 6.85 -7.81 -22.16
C SER A 120 6.13 -8.09 -20.84
N ASP A 121 5.58 -9.29 -20.68
CA ASP A 121 4.93 -9.66 -19.43
C ASP A 121 5.86 -9.46 -18.22
N ILE A 122 5.38 -8.73 -17.23
CA ILE A 122 6.01 -8.61 -15.91
C ILE A 122 5.05 -9.09 -14.84
N ASN A 123 5.59 -9.66 -13.77
CA ASN A 123 4.77 -10.10 -12.66
C ASN A 123 4.33 -8.87 -11.84
N VAL A 124 3.02 -8.77 -11.63
CA VAL A 124 2.41 -7.72 -10.82
C VAL A 124 1.53 -8.33 -9.74
N ARG A 125 1.25 -7.52 -8.72
CA ARG A 125 0.28 -7.82 -7.67
C ARG A 125 -0.75 -6.72 -7.59
N LEU A 126 -2.02 -7.10 -7.60
CA LEU A 126 -3.11 -6.25 -7.12
C LEU A 126 -3.34 -6.56 -5.65
N SER A 127 -3.19 -5.54 -4.80
CA SER A 127 -3.63 -5.61 -3.41
C SER A 127 -5.00 -4.96 -3.33
N VAL A 128 -5.96 -5.67 -2.72
CA VAL A 128 -7.37 -5.28 -2.67
C VAL A 128 -7.76 -4.98 -1.23
N PHE A 129 -8.51 -3.90 -1.06
CA PHE A 129 -9.07 -3.47 0.20
C PHE A 129 -10.56 -3.17 0.03
N VAL A 130 -11.38 -3.72 0.93
CA VAL A 130 -12.84 -3.54 0.93
C VAL A 130 -13.27 -2.82 2.22
N ALA A 131 -14.09 -1.77 2.08
CA ALA A 131 -14.60 -0.94 3.16
C ALA A 131 -16.13 -0.89 3.25
#